data_AF-A0A957WTV9-F1
#
_entry.id   AF-A0A957WTV9-F1
#
_cell.length_a   1.000
_cell.length_b   1.000
_cell.length_c   1.000
_cell.angle_alpha   90.00
_cell.angle_beta   90.00
_cell.angle_gamma   90.00
#
_symmetry.space_group_name_H-M   'P 1'
#
loop_
_entity.id
_entity.type
_entity.pdbx_description
1 polymer ?
#
loop_
_entity_poly.entity_id
_entity_poly.type
_entity_poly.pdbx_seq_one_letter_code
_entity_poly.pdbx_strand_id
1 'polypeptide(L)'
;MGELFPAFHWTNLLIIPGVLLGSIAHELGHTFVAYYLGDYTQVERGKITLNPLRHISWFGLASFILIGIGWARPLEVNPTKLKPKYLGLTLVAAAGPLASLTFSLFCLLVSLTFMAALVYGSGLSTDEILLFLLPTESNLPTHLDLQAVAMSLTIYMASASFWITFTSLIPLPGLDSFIIITSLIAYFRRRGATPPAVPVTVQRDARDPMKPINQYERRNNVADIHFKIGTEFHETNKFDDAIARYRQAINNDQRFGPAYVNLGLAYLGKGKRREAIHAFRGAVQYADDQKSQQEAWYQLHQLSEVSPVAQDAADNLSKLGALPWTDTKPRPNWLSLGINLGLLLIGSAVMYGYLVTSLIELLKT
;
A
#
# COMPACT_ATOMS: atom_id res chain seq x y z
N MET A 1 -3.46 8.78 38.30
CA MET A 1 -3.10 8.31 36.95
C MET A 1 -1.69 8.81 36.70
N GLY A 2 -0.70 7.93 36.91
CA GLY A 2 0.71 8.26 36.74
C GLY A 2 0.98 8.63 35.27
N GLU A 3 1.88 9.58 35.08
CA GLU A 3 2.29 10.17 33.82
C GLU A 3 2.36 9.12 32.71
N LEU A 4 1.40 9.13 31.79
CA LEU A 4 1.35 8.18 30.67
C LEU A 4 2.59 8.28 29.76
N PHE A 5 3.33 9.37 29.91
CA PHE A 5 4.66 9.60 29.35
C PHE A 5 5.45 10.37 30.42
N PRO A 6 6.45 9.76 31.11
CA PRO A 6 7.33 10.52 31.99
C PRO A 6 8.06 11.60 31.17
N ALA A 7 8.63 12.59 31.86
CA ALA A 7 9.50 13.63 31.28
C ALA A 7 10.35 13.07 30.12
N PHE A 8 10.48 13.82 29.02
CA PHE A 8 11.20 13.36 27.82
C PHE A 8 12.60 12.84 28.18
N HIS A 9 12.77 11.52 28.19
CA HIS A 9 14.05 10.83 28.34
C HIS A 9 14.58 10.48 26.96
N TRP A 10 15.89 10.61 26.72
CA TRP A 10 16.51 10.29 25.43
C TRP A 10 16.22 8.86 24.96
N THR A 11 15.96 7.96 25.89
CA THR A 11 15.56 6.57 25.68
C THR A 11 14.21 6.46 24.95
N ASN A 12 13.37 7.49 24.99
CA ASN A 12 12.16 7.57 24.17
C ASN A 12 12.47 7.62 22.66
N LEU A 13 13.68 8.01 22.25
CA LEU A 13 14.09 7.95 20.84
C LEU A 13 14.28 6.50 20.35
N LEU A 14 14.49 5.54 21.27
CA LEU A 14 14.56 4.10 21.00
C LEU A 14 13.26 3.55 20.43
N ILE A 15 12.13 4.23 20.67
CA ILE A 15 10.83 3.82 20.17
C ILE A 15 10.64 4.11 18.66
N ILE A 16 11.36 5.09 18.11
CA ILE A 16 11.12 5.61 16.76
C ILE A 16 11.28 4.51 15.68
N PRO A 17 12.36 3.71 15.65
CA PRO A 17 12.48 2.59 14.71
C PRO A 17 11.32 1.59 14.86
N GLY A 18 10.88 1.35 16.10
CA GLY A 18 9.73 0.52 16.41
C GLY A 18 8.44 1.03 15.81
N VAL A 19 8.16 2.32 15.96
CA VAL A 19 6.98 2.97 15.37
C VAL A 19 7.02 2.91 13.84
N LEU A 20 8.18 3.19 13.23
CA LEU A 20 8.34 3.16 11.78
C LEU A 20 8.17 1.74 11.21
N LEU A 21 8.85 0.75 11.78
CA LEU A 21 8.78 -0.63 11.31
C LEU A 21 7.41 -1.27 11.61
N GLY A 22 6.86 -1.01 12.79
CA GLY A 22 5.55 -1.50 13.18
C GLY A 22 4.42 -0.92 12.32
N SER A 23 4.50 0.35 11.95
CA SER A 23 3.53 1.00 11.04
C SER A 23 3.69 0.53 9.60
N ILE A 24 4.92 0.27 9.12
CA ILE A 24 5.11 -0.36 7.80
C ILE A 24 4.49 -1.75 7.78
N ALA A 25 4.73 -2.58 8.81
CA ALA A 25 4.11 -3.89 8.93
C ALA A 25 2.58 -3.80 8.90
N HIS A 26 2.01 -2.82 9.61
CA HIS A 26 0.57 -2.52 9.63
C HIS A 26 0.01 -2.25 8.22
N GLU A 27 0.58 -1.27 7.52
CA GLU A 27 0.13 -0.84 6.19
C GLU A 27 0.31 -1.93 5.12
N LEU A 28 1.38 -2.73 5.25
CA LEU A 28 1.58 -3.91 4.41
C LEU A 28 0.52 -4.98 4.67
N GLY A 29 0.06 -5.16 5.91
CA GLY A 29 -1.04 -6.05 6.26
C GLY A 29 -2.31 -5.72 5.47
N HIS A 30 -2.74 -4.46 5.51
CA HIS A 30 -3.89 -3.98 4.73
C HIS A 30 -3.71 -4.26 3.24
N THR A 31 -2.56 -3.87 2.70
CA THR A 31 -2.29 -3.96 1.26
C THR A 31 -2.21 -5.40 0.77
N PHE A 32 -1.61 -6.29 1.58
CA PHE A 32 -1.52 -7.70 1.28
C PHE A 32 -2.91 -8.31 1.14
N VAL A 33 -3.77 -8.13 2.14
CA VAL A 33 -5.13 -8.69 2.10
C VAL A 33 -5.98 -8.04 0.99
N ALA A 34 -5.88 -6.73 0.78
CA ALA A 34 -6.55 -6.02 -0.30
C ALA A 34 -6.16 -6.58 -1.69
N TYR A 35 -4.87 -6.87 -1.88
CA TYR A 35 -4.34 -7.50 -3.10
C TYR A 35 -4.88 -8.91 -3.33
N TYR A 36 -5.08 -9.71 -2.27
CA TYR A 36 -5.70 -11.04 -2.42
C TYR A 36 -7.19 -10.97 -2.71
N LEU A 37 -7.87 -9.92 -2.22
CA LEU A 37 -9.31 -9.71 -2.42
C LEU A 37 -9.67 -8.95 -3.71
N GLY A 38 -8.69 -8.60 -4.54
CA GLY A 38 -8.88 -8.04 -5.88
C GLY A 38 -8.63 -6.54 -6.02
N ASP A 39 -8.20 -5.86 -4.95
CA ASP A 39 -7.77 -4.46 -5.05
C ASP A 39 -6.27 -4.36 -5.36
N TYR A 40 -5.98 -4.10 -6.64
CA TYR A 40 -4.61 -3.92 -7.14
C TYR A 40 -4.14 -2.46 -7.14
N THR A 41 -4.95 -1.50 -6.70
CA THR A 41 -4.67 -0.07 -6.88
C THR A 41 -3.32 0.35 -6.30
N GLN A 42 -2.94 -0.16 -5.14
CA GLN A 42 -1.66 0.18 -4.49
C GLN A 42 -0.45 -0.40 -5.23
N VAL A 43 -0.61 -1.59 -5.81
CA VAL A 43 0.43 -2.20 -6.67
C VAL A 43 0.58 -1.40 -7.96
N GLU A 44 -0.55 -1.08 -8.60
CA GLU A 44 -0.60 -0.32 -9.86
C GLU A 44 0.02 1.08 -9.72
N ARG A 45 -0.19 1.73 -8.57
CA ARG A 45 0.38 3.04 -8.24
C ARG A 45 1.84 2.98 -7.79
N GLY A 46 2.44 1.79 -7.66
CA GLY A 46 3.80 1.64 -7.15
C GLY A 46 3.99 2.17 -5.72
N LYS A 47 2.91 2.19 -4.92
CA LYS A 47 2.93 2.73 -3.55
C LYS A 47 3.36 1.69 -2.50
N ILE A 48 3.44 0.40 -2.87
CA ILE A 48 4.03 -0.63 -2.01
C ILE A 48 5.53 -0.43 -1.94
N THR A 49 6.01 0.01 -0.79
CA THR A 49 7.42 0.33 -0.55
C THR A 49 7.72 0.20 0.93
N LEU A 50 8.96 -0.16 1.25
CA LEU A 50 9.47 -0.13 2.63
C LEU A 50 10.17 1.18 2.98
N ASN A 51 10.17 2.15 2.06
CA ASN A 51 10.72 3.46 2.34
C ASN A 51 9.85 4.15 3.42
N PRO A 52 10.35 4.32 4.66
CA PRO A 52 9.56 4.87 5.77
C PRO A 52 9.11 6.30 5.47
N LEU A 53 9.92 7.07 4.72
CA LEU A 53 9.64 8.46 4.37
C LEU A 53 8.36 8.62 3.52
N ARG A 54 7.95 7.58 2.78
CA ARG A 54 6.72 7.61 1.99
C ARG A 54 5.46 7.42 2.84
N HIS A 55 5.61 6.84 4.02
CA HIS A 55 4.52 6.52 4.95
C HIS A 55 4.43 7.51 6.12
N ILE A 56 5.41 8.41 6.27
CA ILE A 56 5.39 9.44 7.31
C ILE A 56 4.41 10.57 6.94
N SER A 57 3.52 10.90 7.88
CA SER A 57 2.80 12.16 7.88
C SER A 57 3.67 13.21 8.54
N TRP A 58 4.09 14.26 7.82
CA TRP A 58 4.86 15.36 8.44
C TRP A 58 4.11 16.02 9.60
N PHE A 59 2.79 16.13 9.50
CA PHE A 59 1.95 16.62 10.58
C PHE A 59 1.84 15.62 11.73
N GLY A 60 1.74 14.32 11.41
CA GLY A 60 1.74 13.25 12.42
C GLY A 60 3.08 13.16 13.17
N LEU A 61 4.20 13.33 12.47
CA LEU A 61 5.53 13.38 13.06
C LEU A 61 5.71 14.61 13.96
N ALA A 62 5.26 15.79 13.51
CA ALA A 62 5.29 16.99 14.32
C ALA A 62 4.42 16.84 15.59
N SER A 63 3.23 16.25 15.45
CA SER A 63 2.33 15.96 16.58
C SER A 63 2.98 14.97 17.57
N PHE A 64 3.69 13.96 17.06
CA PHE A 64 4.41 13.00 17.89
C PHE A 64 5.49 13.67 18.73
N ILE A 65 6.28 14.56 18.13
CA ILE A 65 7.36 15.27 18.84
C ILE A 65 6.80 16.23 19.89
N LEU A 66 5.71 16.92 19.60
CA LEU A 66 5.17 17.97 20.47
C LEU A 66 4.26 17.45 21.59
N ILE A 67 3.47 16.41 21.29
CA ILE A 67 2.35 15.94 22.14
C ILE A 67 2.50 14.44 22.47
N GLY A 68 3.48 13.74 21.89
CA GLY A 68 3.66 12.29 22.07
C GLY A 68 2.71 11.42 21.25
N ILE A 69 1.82 12.03 20.44
CA ILE A 69 0.83 11.34 19.63
C ILE A 69 1.07 11.65 18.15
N GLY A 70 1.29 10.63 17.34
CA GLY A 70 1.44 10.78 15.88
C GLY A 70 0.82 9.63 15.11
N TRP A 71 0.58 9.87 13.82
CA TRP A 71 0.01 8.89 12.89
C TRP A 71 0.78 8.88 11.57
N ALA A 72 0.77 7.72 10.91
CA ALA A 72 1.29 7.55 9.56
C ALA A 72 0.29 8.02 8.50
N ARG A 73 0.73 8.14 7.24
CA ARG A 73 -0.17 8.32 6.10
C ARG A 73 -0.71 6.95 5.67
N PRO A 74 -2.02 6.69 5.81
CA PRO A 74 -2.58 5.35 5.54
C PRO A 74 -2.61 5.03 4.05
N LEU A 75 -2.48 3.76 3.70
CA LEU A 75 -2.66 3.28 2.34
C LEU A 75 -4.14 3.18 1.97
N GLU A 76 -4.52 3.80 0.86
CA GLU A 76 -5.91 3.82 0.39
C GLU A 76 -6.35 2.44 -0.13
N VAL A 77 -7.40 1.87 0.45
CA VAL A 77 -8.06 0.67 -0.06
C VAL A 77 -9.29 1.08 -0.84
N ASN A 78 -9.50 0.51 -2.04
CA ASN A 78 -10.68 0.75 -2.84
C ASN A 78 -11.78 -0.29 -2.55
N PRO A 79 -12.85 0.05 -1.80
CA PRO A 79 -13.85 -0.92 -1.39
C PRO A 79 -14.70 -1.46 -2.54
N THR A 80 -14.72 -0.80 -3.71
CA THR A 80 -15.51 -1.25 -4.86
C THR A 80 -14.85 -2.42 -5.60
N LYS A 81 -13.53 -2.62 -5.40
CA LYS A 81 -12.78 -3.70 -6.03
C LYS A 81 -12.76 -4.99 -5.19
N LEU A 82 -13.04 -4.90 -3.89
CA LEU A 82 -13.00 -6.04 -2.97
C LEU A 82 -14.15 -7.03 -3.22
N LYS A 83 -13.81 -8.32 -3.30
CA LYS A 83 -14.79 -9.41 -3.48
C LYS A 83 -14.62 -10.47 -2.38
N PRO A 84 -15.63 -10.69 -1.51
CA PRO A 84 -16.88 -9.93 -1.32
C PRO A 84 -16.66 -8.56 -0.66
N LYS A 85 -17.48 -7.54 -1.00
CA LYS A 85 -17.26 -6.14 -0.56
C LYS A 85 -17.14 -5.94 0.95
N TYR A 86 -18.19 -6.26 1.72
CA TYR A 86 -18.24 -5.93 3.15
C TYR A 86 -17.34 -6.82 4.01
N LEU A 87 -17.36 -8.13 3.77
CA LEU A 87 -16.46 -9.06 4.43
C LEU A 87 -15.00 -8.78 4.02
N GLY A 88 -14.75 -8.45 2.76
CA GLY A 88 -13.42 -8.05 2.29
C GLY A 88 -12.93 -6.80 3.02
N LEU A 89 -13.79 -5.81 3.22
CA LEU A 89 -13.43 -4.61 4.00
C LEU A 89 -13.12 -4.96 5.47
N THR A 90 -13.88 -5.88 6.09
CA THR A 90 -13.58 -6.39 7.44
C THR A 90 -12.20 -7.05 7.50
N LEU A 91 -11.91 -7.93 6.54
CA LEU A 91 -10.65 -8.67 6.49
C LEU A 91 -9.46 -7.73 6.25
N VAL A 92 -9.62 -6.76 5.35
CA VAL A 92 -8.57 -5.76 5.09
C VAL A 92 -8.31 -4.92 6.35
N ALA A 93 -9.34 -4.40 7.00
CA ALA A 93 -9.19 -3.60 8.22
C ALA A 93 -8.56 -4.43 9.36
N ALA A 94 -8.91 -5.71 9.51
CA ALA A 94 -8.30 -6.58 10.50
C ALA A 94 -6.82 -6.92 10.20
N ALA A 95 -6.41 -6.88 8.93
CA ALA A 95 -5.08 -7.31 8.50
C ALA A 95 -3.96 -6.42 9.04
N GLY A 96 -4.17 -5.11 9.14
CA GLY A 96 -3.17 -4.17 9.67
C GLY A 96 -2.82 -4.45 11.13
N PRO A 97 -3.80 -4.43 12.07
CA PRO A 97 -3.58 -4.76 13.47
C PRO A 97 -2.98 -6.17 13.66
N LEU A 98 -3.43 -7.16 12.88
CA LEU A 98 -2.86 -8.51 12.93
C LEU A 98 -1.39 -8.54 12.48
N ALA A 99 -1.02 -7.79 11.45
CA ALA A 99 0.37 -7.71 10.99
C ALA A 99 1.28 -6.99 11.99
N SER A 100 0.80 -5.92 12.63
CA SER A 100 1.52 -5.27 13.73
C SER A 100 1.67 -6.17 14.94
N LEU A 101 0.65 -6.97 15.27
CA LEU A 101 0.69 -7.91 16.38
C LEU A 101 1.69 -9.04 16.12
N THR A 102 1.67 -9.63 14.91
CA THR A 102 2.64 -10.68 14.56
C THR A 102 4.07 -10.15 14.57
N PHE A 103 4.29 -8.92 14.09
CA PHE A 103 5.59 -8.26 14.17
C PHE A 103 6.02 -7.98 15.62
N SER A 104 5.11 -7.51 16.48
CA SER A 104 5.37 -7.32 17.92
C SER A 104 5.80 -8.62 18.59
N LEU A 105 5.06 -9.71 18.36
CA LEU A 105 5.38 -11.04 18.92
C LEU A 105 6.72 -11.57 18.40
N PHE A 106 7.04 -11.32 17.13
CA PHE A 106 8.34 -11.66 16.56
C PHE A 106 9.48 -10.89 17.24
N CYS A 107 9.36 -9.56 17.40
CA CYS A 107 10.35 -8.75 18.11
C CYS A 107 10.51 -9.18 19.58
N LEU A 108 9.42 -9.53 20.24
CA LEU A 108 9.43 -10.04 21.61
C LEU A 108 10.19 -11.38 21.69
N LEU A 109 9.90 -12.32 20.79
CA LEU A 109 10.60 -13.61 20.72
C LEU A 109 12.10 -13.40 20.51
N VAL A 110 12.50 -12.54 19.56
CA VAL A 110 13.90 -12.20 19.32
C VAL A 110 14.55 -11.64 20.58
N SER A 111 13.87 -10.71 21.26
CA SER A 111 14.37 -10.12 22.52
C SER A 111 14.59 -11.17 23.60
N LEU A 112 13.64 -12.09 23.78
CA LEU A 112 13.73 -13.17 24.78
C LEU A 112 14.85 -14.16 24.44
N THR A 113 15.03 -14.51 23.16
CA THR A 113 16.13 -15.39 22.74
C THR A 113 17.50 -14.76 22.96
N PHE A 114 17.62 -13.46 22.66
CA PHE A 114 18.84 -12.70 22.86
C PHE A 114 19.16 -12.56 24.36
N MET A 115 18.14 -12.28 25.18
CA MET A 115 18.26 -12.25 26.64
C MET A 115 18.75 -13.59 27.18
N ALA A 116 18.14 -14.71 26.78
CA ALA A 116 18.56 -16.03 27.22
C ALA A 116 20.01 -16.36 26.83
N ALA A 117 20.44 -15.95 25.64
CA ALA A 117 21.83 -16.11 25.19
C ALA A 117 22.81 -15.29 26.04
N LEU A 118 22.43 -14.07 26.44
CA LEU A 118 23.24 -13.24 27.34
C LEU A 118 23.34 -13.85 28.74
N VAL A 119 22.22 -14.28 29.34
CA VAL A 119 22.21 -14.98 30.65
C VAL A 119 23.20 -16.15 30.61
N TYR A 120 23.10 -16.99 29.58
CA TYR A 120 23.91 -18.19 29.45
C TYR A 120 25.39 -17.88 29.17
N GLY A 121 25.69 -16.88 28.34
CA GLY A 121 27.05 -16.55 27.92
C GLY A 121 27.84 -15.68 28.90
N SER A 122 27.16 -14.88 29.73
CA SER A 122 27.80 -13.96 30.67
C SER A 122 27.74 -14.42 32.13
N GLY A 123 26.88 -15.39 32.47
CA GLY A 123 26.68 -15.87 33.84
C GLY A 123 25.94 -14.88 34.76
N LEU A 124 25.38 -13.79 34.21
CA LEU A 124 24.58 -12.81 34.94
C LEU A 124 23.22 -13.39 35.37
N SER A 125 22.71 -12.91 36.50
CA SER A 125 21.38 -13.27 37.01
C SER A 125 20.25 -12.58 36.21
N THR A 126 19.05 -13.14 36.23
CA THR A 126 17.87 -12.57 35.55
C THR A 126 17.53 -11.16 36.01
N ASP A 127 17.81 -10.83 37.27
CA ASP A 127 17.49 -9.52 37.86
C ASP A 127 18.49 -8.45 37.39
N GLU A 128 19.77 -8.80 37.28
CA GLU A 128 20.80 -7.95 36.65
C GLU A 128 20.50 -7.70 35.18
N ILE A 129 19.89 -8.68 34.50
CA ILE A 129 19.49 -8.61 33.10
C ILE A 129 18.23 -7.76 32.89
N LEU A 130 17.31 -7.75 33.87
CA LEU A 130 16.11 -6.92 33.83
C LEU A 130 16.45 -5.42 33.89
N LEU A 131 17.53 -5.06 34.60
CA LEU A 131 18.09 -3.70 34.62
C LEU A 131 18.57 -3.23 33.24
N PHE A 132 18.94 -4.13 32.31
CA PHE A 132 19.27 -3.75 30.94
C PHE A 132 18.03 -3.35 30.10
N LEU A 133 16.82 -3.70 30.53
CA LEU A 133 15.57 -3.37 29.85
C LEU A 133 15.01 -2.00 30.23
N LEU A 134 15.47 -1.47 31.36
CA LEU A 134 15.15 -0.16 31.86
C LEU A 134 16.43 0.67 31.71
N PRO A 135 16.59 1.43 30.62
CA PRO A 135 17.75 2.29 30.43
C PRO A 135 17.66 3.46 31.42
N THR A 136 17.95 3.17 32.67
CA THR A 136 18.04 4.10 33.78
C THR A 136 19.35 3.81 34.47
N GLU A 137 20.35 4.65 34.15
CA GLU A 137 21.67 4.78 34.79
C GLU A 137 22.43 3.45 34.96
N SER A 138 23.16 3.02 33.93
CA SER A 138 23.99 1.82 33.98
C SER A 138 25.47 2.16 34.19
N ASN A 139 25.99 1.91 35.40
CA ASN A 139 27.43 1.85 35.69
C ASN A 139 28.10 0.57 35.14
N LEU A 140 27.74 0.15 33.91
CA LEU A 140 28.13 -1.15 33.34
C LEU A 140 29.40 -1.06 32.46
N PRO A 141 30.17 -2.16 32.31
CA PRO A 141 31.34 -2.20 31.42
C PRO A 141 30.95 -2.00 29.95
N THR A 142 31.76 -1.23 29.21
CA THR A 142 31.50 -0.76 27.83
C THR A 142 31.19 -1.84 26.78
N HIS A 143 31.56 -3.10 26.99
CA HIS A 143 31.27 -4.20 26.07
C HIS A 143 29.87 -4.82 26.29
N LEU A 144 29.32 -4.71 27.51
CA LEU A 144 27.94 -5.09 27.83
C LEU A 144 26.94 -4.04 27.34
N ASP A 145 27.40 -2.81 27.11
CA ASP A 145 26.60 -1.65 26.69
C ASP A 145 26.00 -1.80 25.27
N LEU A 146 26.73 -2.41 24.32
CA LEU A 146 26.20 -2.62 22.96
C LEU A 146 25.11 -3.72 22.91
N GLN A 147 25.29 -4.78 23.72
CA GLN A 147 24.32 -5.88 23.83
C GLN A 147 23.07 -5.42 24.59
N ALA A 148 23.25 -4.67 25.68
CA ALA A 148 22.19 -3.94 26.40
C ALA A 148 21.29 -3.15 25.46
N VAL A 149 21.92 -2.30 24.65
CA VAL A 149 21.25 -1.40 23.73
C VAL A 149 20.50 -2.18 22.65
N ALA A 150 21.11 -3.22 22.09
CA ALA A 150 20.44 -4.09 21.11
C ALA A 150 19.17 -4.76 21.69
N MET A 151 19.24 -5.22 22.95
CA MET A 151 18.10 -5.84 23.64
C MET A 151 17.00 -4.83 23.98
N SER A 152 17.39 -3.63 24.44
CA SER A 152 16.45 -2.55 24.70
C SER A 152 15.72 -2.17 23.40
N LEU A 153 16.42 -2.09 22.27
CA LEU A 153 15.85 -1.75 20.97
C LEU A 153 14.77 -2.75 20.55
N THR A 154 15.02 -4.05 20.63
CA THR A 154 14.03 -5.06 20.21
C THR A 154 12.79 -5.05 21.09
N ILE A 155 12.94 -4.72 22.38
CA ILE A 155 11.81 -4.52 23.32
C ILE A 155 11.05 -3.23 23.04
N TYR A 156 11.74 -2.12 22.76
CA TYR A 156 11.08 -0.89 22.34
C TYR A 156 10.34 -1.08 21.00
N MET A 157 10.89 -1.85 20.06
CA MET A 157 10.22 -2.23 18.81
C MET A 157 8.97 -3.07 19.05
N ALA A 158 9.06 -4.07 19.94
CA ALA A 158 7.92 -4.89 20.34
C ALA A 158 6.82 -4.05 21.00
N SER A 159 7.21 -3.14 21.91
CA SER A 159 6.29 -2.24 22.62
C SER A 159 5.60 -1.25 21.67
N ALA A 160 6.33 -0.62 20.74
CA ALA A 160 5.79 0.31 19.78
C ALA A 160 4.76 -0.36 18.86
N SER A 161 5.09 -1.57 18.38
CA SER A 161 4.22 -2.35 17.50
C SER A 161 2.98 -2.87 18.22
N PHE A 162 3.12 -3.21 19.50
CA PHE A 162 2.00 -3.52 20.38
C PHE A 162 1.07 -2.31 20.56
N TRP A 163 1.63 -1.12 20.81
CA TRP A 163 0.84 0.11 20.93
C TRP A 163 0.09 0.44 19.64
N ILE A 164 0.72 0.31 18.47
CA ILE A 164 0.04 0.48 17.17
C ILE A 164 -1.12 -0.50 17.04
N THR A 165 -0.93 -1.76 17.42
CA THR A 165 -2.00 -2.76 17.43
C THR A 165 -3.14 -2.34 18.35
N PHE A 166 -2.80 -1.99 19.59
CA PHE A 166 -3.75 -1.63 20.63
C PHE A 166 -4.59 -0.43 20.20
N THR A 167 -3.97 0.65 19.71
CA THR A 167 -4.68 1.85 19.26
C THR A 167 -5.60 1.55 18.10
N SER A 168 -5.18 0.71 17.16
CA SER A 168 -5.99 0.35 15.98
C SER A 168 -7.24 -0.47 16.33
N LEU A 169 -7.21 -1.16 17.48
CA LEU A 169 -8.35 -1.91 18.02
C LEU A 169 -9.36 -1.06 18.79
N ILE A 170 -9.05 0.21 19.08
CA ILE A 170 -9.99 1.12 19.74
C ILE A 170 -11.08 1.53 18.74
N PRO A 171 -12.38 1.33 19.04
CA PRO A 171 -13.50 1.52 18.11
C PRO A 171 -13.84 3.00 17.88
N LEU A 172 -12.87 3.79 17.44
CA LEU A 172 -13.03 5.22 17.09
C LEU A 172 -13.10 5.42 15.58
N PRO A 173 -13.90 6.38 15.09
CA PRO A 173 -13.92 6.74 13.68
C PRO A 173 -12.52 7.06 13.16
N GLY A 174 -12.14 6.44 12.04
CA GLY A 174 -10.81 6.59 11.43
C GLY A 174 -9.81 5.50 11.81
N LEU A 175 -10.11 4.63 12.77
CA LEU A 175 -9.30 3.47 13.13
C LEU A 175 -9.88 2.17 12.56
N ASP A 176 -9.05 1.14 12.44
CA ASP A 176 -9.41 -0.11 11.77
C ASP A 176 -10.61 -0.82 12.40
N SER A 177 -10.65 -0.89 13.72
CA SER A 177 -11.75 -1.56 14.43
C SER A 177 -13.11 -0.93 14.15
N PHE A 178 -13.19 0.38 13.91
CA PHE A 178 -14.44 1.01 13.48
C PHE A 178 -14.87 0.50 12.11
N ILE A 179 -13.93 0.34 11.18
CA ILE A 179 -14.18 -0.25 9.86
C ILE A 179 -14.62 -1.72 10.02
N ILE A 180 -13.92 -2.52 10.83
CA ILE A 180 -14.25 -3.92 11.13
C ILE A 180 -15.70 -4.03 11.61
N ILE A 181 -16.10 -3.24 12.62
CA ILE A 181 -17.44 -3.29 13.21
C ILE A 181 -18.50 -2.89 12.17
N THR A 182 -18.32 -1.74 11.51
CA THR A 182 -19.31 -1.22 10.56
C THR A 182 -19.47 -2.11 9.32
N SER A 183 -18.37 -2.65 8.79
CA SER A 183 -18.41 -3.55 7.64
C SER A 183 -18.98 -4.92 8.00
N LEU A 184 -18.72 -5.42 9.22
CA LEU A 184 -19.30 -6.66 9.71
C LEU A 184 -20.82 -6.53 9.95
N ILE A 185 -21.28 -5.41 10.53
CA ILE A 185 -22.71 -5.09 10.64
C ILE A 185 -23.35 -5.03 9.25
N ALA A 186 -22.73 -4.36 8.30
CA ALA A 186 -23.24 -4.26 6.93
C ALA A 186 -23.28 -5.63 6.22
N TYR A 187 -22.30 -6.49 6.48
CA TYR A 187 -22.28 -7.87 5.99
C TYR A 187 -23.47 -8.68 6.51
N PHE A 188 -23.70 -8.69 7.83
CA PHE A 188 -24.82 -9.43 8.41
C PHE A 188 -26.19 -8.88 8.01
N ARG A 189 -26.34 -7.55 7.93
CA ARG A 189 -27.58 -6.91 7.43
C ARG A 189 -27.94 -7.35 6.02
N ARG A 190 -26.94 -7.54 5.14
CA ARG A 190 -27.21 -7.96 3.74
C ARG A 190 -27.38 -9.46 3.57
N ARG A 191 -26.80 -10.28 4.45
CA ARG A 191 -26.91 -11.75 4.35
C ARG A 191 -28.33 -12.24 4.66
N GLY A 192 -29.10 -11.48 5.44
CA GLY A 192 -30.51 -11.76 5.75
C GLY A 192 -31.53 -10.93 4.97
N ALA A 193 -31.08 -10.01 4.10
CA ALA A 193 -31.98 -9.19 3.29
C ALA A 193 -32.34 -9.92 2.00
N THR A 194 -33.62 -10.22 1.80
CA THR A 194 -34.14 -10.51 0.45
C THR A 194 -33.88 -9.29 -0.43
N PRO A 195 -33.41 -9.47 -1.69
CA PRO A 195 -33.35 -8.37 -2.63
C PRO A 195 -34.73 -7.70 -2.67
N PRO A 196 -34.83 -6.35 -2.59
CA PRO A 196 -36.12 -5.71 -2.75
C PRO A 196 -36.72 -6.19 -4.07
N ALA A 197 -37.96 -6.66 -4.04
CA ALA A 197 -38.70 -6.98 -5.25
C ALA A 197 -38.63 -5.72 -6.13
N VAL A 198 -38.07 -5.85 -7.34
CA VAL A 198 -38.05 -4.74 -8.30
C VAL A 198 -39.51 -4.37 -8.53
N PRO A 199 -39.99 -3.18 -8.13
CA PRO A 199 -41.34 -2.77 -8.49
C PRO A 199 -41.31 -2.49 -9.99
N VAL A 200 -41.69 -3.48 -10.79
CA VAL A 200 -41.96 -3.30 -12.22
C VAL A 200 -43.33 -2.66 -12.34
N THR A 201 -43.46 -1.42 -11.90
CA THR A 201 -44.58 -0.54 -12.23
C THR A 201 -44.05 0.88 -12.33
N VAL A 202 -43.20 1.10 -13.32
CA VAL A 202 -43.11 2.43 -13.93
C VAL A 202 -44.36 2.57 -14.80
N GLN A 203 -45.47 3.02 -14.22
CA GLN A 203 -46.54 3.62 -15.03
C GLN A 203 -45.95 4.90 -15.62
N ARG A 204 -45.45 4.78 -16.86
CA ARG A 204 -45.04 5.94 -17.65
C ARG A 204 -46.31 6.65 -18.13
N ASP A 205 -46.51 7.87 -17.64
CA ASP A 205 -47.48 8.79 -18.22
C ASP A 205 -47.11 9.01 -19.71
N ALA A 206 -48.03 8.66 -20.61
CA ALA A 206 -47.83 8.68 -22.06
C ALA A 206 -47.84 10.10 -22.67
N ARG A 207 -47.61 11.16 -21.87
CA ARG A 207 -47.78 12.56 -22.27
C ARG A 207 -46.55 13.45 -22.13
N ASP A 208 -45.43 12.93 -21.64
CA ASP A 208 -44.18 13.68 -21.64
C ASP A 208 -43.31 13.23 -22.82
N PRO A 209 -43.10 14.06 -23.87
CA PRO A 209 -42.17 13.75 -24.95
C PRO A 209 -40.74 13.90 -24.43
N MET A 210 -40.36 12.97 -23.56
CA MET A 210 -39.01 12.75 -23.11
C MET A 210 -38.20 12.36 -24.35
N LYS A 211 -37.29 13.23 -24.81
CA LYS A 211 -36.22 12.81 -25.71
C LYS A 211 -35.59 11.56 -25.09
N PRO A 212 -35.45 10.44 -25.82
CA PRO A 212 -34.82 9.26 -25.27
C PRO A 212 -33.38 9.65 -24.93
N ILE A 213 -33.08 9.83 -23.63
CA ILE A 213 -31.71 9.99 -23.15
C ILE A 213 -31.03 8.68 -23.49
N ASN A 214 -30.33 8.69 -24.62
CA ASN A 214 -29.77 7.50 -25.22
C ASN A 214 -28.76 6.92 -24.23
N GLN A 215 -28.98 5.68 -23.79
CA GLN A 215 -28.06 5.01 -22.87
C GLN A 215 -26.65 4.91 -23.49
N TYR A 216 -26.53 5.03 -24.82
CA TYR A 216 -25.28 5.24 -25.55
C TYR A 216 -24.61 6.60 -25.28
N GLU A 217 -25.34 7.71 -25.25
CA GLU A 217 -24.76 9.05 -24.97
C GLU A 217 -24.26 9.17 -23.52
N ARG A 218 -24.90 8.46 -22.58
CA ARG A 218 -24.45 8.41 -21.18
C ARG A 218 -23.18 7.56 -20.99
N ARG A 219 -22.98 6.52 -21.81
CA ARG A 219 -21.78 5.67 -21.79
C ARG A 219 -20.53 6.45 -22.21
N ASN A 220 -20.66 7.32 -23.20
CA ASN A 220 -19.55 8.14 -23.69
C ASN A 220 -19.06 9.16 -22.65
N ASN A 221 -19.99 9.83 -21.94
CA ASN A 221 -19.62 10.93 -21.03
C ASN A 221 -18.67 10.56 -19.89
N VAL A 222 -18.81 9.38 -19.26
CA VAL A 222 -17.94 9.01 -18.12
C VAL A 222 -16.55 8.60 -18.59
N ALA A 223 -16.46 7.86 -19.69
CA ALA A 223 -15.19 7.52 -20.32
C ALA A 223 -14.47 8.79 -20.82
N ASP A 224 -15.22 9.72 -21.44
CA ASP A 224 -14.71 11.01 -21.89
C ASP A 224 -14.17 11.89 -20.76
N ILE A 225 -14.85 11.93 -19.60
CA ILE A 225 -14.37 12.69 -18.43
C ILE A 225 -13.04 12.10 -17.95
N HIS A 226 -12.98 10.79 -17.76
CA HIS A 226 -11.74 10.14 -17.32
C HIS A 226 -10.62 10.31 -18.35
N PHE A 227 -10.94 10.26 -19.64
CA PHE A 227 -10.00 10.53 -20.71
C PHE A 227 -9.44 11.95 -20.66
N LYS A 228 -10.30 12.98 -20.54
CA LYS A 228 -9.88 14.38 -20.44
C LYS A 228 -8.99 14.64 -19.21
N ILE A 229 -9.31 14.03 -18.08
CA ILE A 229 -8.45 14.13 -16.88
C ILE A 229 -7.12 13.42 -17.15
N GLY A 230 -7.14 12.29 -17.84
CA GLY A 230 -5.94 11.57 -18.25
C GLY A 230 -5.03 12.40 -19.17
N THR A 231 -5.60 13.12 -20.14
CA THR A 231 -4.84 14.00 -21.05
C THR A 231 -4.22 15.17 -20.31
N GLU A 232 -4.94 15.80 -19.37
CA GLU A 232 -4.38 16.86 -18.52
C GLU A 232 -3.15 16.38 -17.72
N PHE A 233 -3.24 15.18 -17.13
CA PHE A 233 -2.09 14.58 -16.45
C PHE A 233 -0.96 14.21 -17.41
N HIS A 234 -1.30 13.80 -18.63
CA HIS A 234 -0.32 13.45 -19.65
C HIS A 234 0.47 14.68 -20.11
N GLU A 235 -0.19 15.81 -20.36
CA GLU A 235 0.42 17.08 -20.75
C GLU A 235 1.32 17.65 -19.65
N THR A 236 0.98 17.40 -18.39
CA THR A 236 1.81 17.76 -17.23
C THR A 236 2.91 16.75 -16.91
N ASN A 237 3.20 15.80 -17.81
CA ASN A 237 4.17 14.70 -17.66
C ASN A 237 3.94 13.79 -16.43
N LYS A 238 2.74 13.81 -15.83
CA LYS A 238 2.34 12.94 -14.73
C LYS A 238 1.80 11.62 -15.28
N PHE A 239 2.68 10.87 -15.94
CA PHE A 239 2.30 9.66 -16.69
C PHE A 239 1.61 8.59 -15.83
N ASP A 240 1.96 8.44 -14.55
CA ASP A 240 1.30 7.47 -13.65
C ASP A 240 -0.18 7.79 -13.39
N ASP A 241 -0.50 9.07 -13.15
CA ASP A 241 -1.87 9.52 -12.95
C ASP A 241 -2.66 9.44 -14.26
N ALA A 242 -2.03 9.78 -15.39
CA ALA A 242 -2.61 9.64 -16.72
C ALA A 242 -2.99 8.19 -17.03
N ILE A 243 -2.07 7.24 -16.80
CA ILE A 243 -2.29 5.79 -16.99
C ILE A 243 -3.50 5.31 -16.17
N ALA A 244 -3.61 5.74 -14.91
CA ALA A 244 -4.73 5.34 -14.06
C ALA A 244 -6.07 5.86 -14.61
N ARG A 245 -6.10 7.07 -15.15
CA ARG A 245 -7.30 7.70 -15.70
C ARG A 245 -7.71 7.10 -17.05
N TYR A 246 -6.76 6.80 -17.93
CA TYR A 246 -7.06 6.09 -19.17
C TYR A 246 -7.59 4.67 -18.92
N ARG A 247 -7.05 3.95 -17.94
CA ARG A 247 -7.63 2.66 -17.52
C ARG A 247 -9.06 2.80 -17.00
N GLN A 248 -9.37 3.87 -16.27
CA GLN A 248 -10.75 4.17 -15.85
C GLN A 248 -11.66 4.46 -17.04
N ALA A 249 -11.18 5.18 -18.06
CA ALA A 249 -11.95 5.39 -19.28
C ALA A 249 -12.27 4.05 -19.97
N ILE A 250 -11.27 3.18 -20.15
CA ILE A 250 -11.42 1.83 -20.75
C ILE A 250 -12.37 0.94 -19.93
N ASN A 251 -12.32 1.01 -18.59
CA ASN A 251 -13.21 0.21 -17.75
C ASN A 251 -14.68 0.64 -17.87
N ASN A 252 -14.95 1.91 -18.15
CA ASN A 252 -16.30 2.42 -18.36
C ASN A 252 -16.78 2.16 -19.79
N ASP A 253 -15.88 2.28 -20.77
CA ASP A 253 -16.14 1.93 -22.15
C ASP A 253 -14.94 1.17 -22.76
N GLN A 254 -15.11 -0.14 -22.90
CA GLN A 254 -14.09 -1.04 -23.42
C GLN A 254 -13.76 -0.80 -24.88
N ARG A 255 -14.60 -0.07 -25.60
CA ARG A 255 -14.44 0.25 -27.03
C ARG A 255 -13.93 1.67 -27.27
N PHE A 256 -13.61 2.39 -26.20
CA PHE A 256 -13.10 3.75 -26.25
C PHE A 256 -11.63 3.78 -26.68
N GLY A 257 -11.42 3.75 -28.00
CA GLY A 257 -10.12 3.73 -28.66
C GLY A 257 -9.12 4.80 -28.22
N PRO A 258 -9.52 6.07 -28.03
CA PRO A 258 -8.59 7.13 -27.67
C PRO A 258 -7.86 6.86 -26.34
N ALA A 259 -8.52 6.21 -25.38
CA ALA A 259 -7.88 5.87 -24.12
C ALA A 259 -6.82 4.78 -24.27
N TYR A 260 -7.00 3.79 -25.15
CA TYR A 260 -5.97 2.77 -25.40
C TYR A 260 -4.72 3.36 -26.06
N VAL A 261 -4.90 4.24 -27.05
CA VAL A 261 -3.79 4.92 -27.72
C VAL A 261 -3.01 5.78 -26.73
N ASN A 262 -3.70 6.64 -25.98
CA ASN A 262 -3.04 7.54 -25.04
C ASN A 262 -2.45 6.80 -23.82
N LEU A 263 -3.03 5.66 -23.43
CA LEU A 263 -2.42 4.76 -22.47
C LEU A 263 -1.08 4.20 -22.99
N GLY A 264 -1.02 3.82 -24.27
CA GLY A 264 0.21 3.36 -24.91
C GLY A 264 1.29 4.44 -24.93
N LEU A 265 0.92 5.66 -25.32
CA LEU A 265 1.83 6.82 -25.33
C LEU A 265 2.34 7.16 -23.93
N ALA A 266 1.48 7.13 -22.91
CA ALA A 266 1.88 7.38 -21.53
C ALA A 266 2.88 6.32 -21.02
N TYR A 267 2.73 5.05 -21.42
CA TYR A 267 3.74 4.03 -21.13
C TYR A 267 5.06 4.26 -21.85
N LEU A 268 5.04 4.74 -23.10
CA LEU A 268 6.26 5.12 -23.81
C LEU A 268 6.98 6.28 -23.10
N GLY A 269 6.24 7.29 -22.63
CA GLY A 269 6.80 8.38 -21.81
C GLY A 269 7.50 7.89 -20.53
N LYS A 270 7.08 6.74 -20.01
CA LYS A 270 7.72 6.04 -18.87
C LYS A 270 8.84 5.07 -19.26
N GLY A 271 9.14 4.91 -20.54
CA GLY A 271 10.07 3.89 -21.04
C GLY A 271 9.55 2.44 -20.96
N LYS A 272 8.26 2.24 -20.64
CA LYS A 272 7.61 0.94 -20.50
C LYS A 272 7.12 0.41 -21.85
N ARG A 273 8.07 0.04 -22.71
CA ARG A 273 7.80 -0.33 -24.11
C ARG A 273 6.85 -1.52 -24.26
N ARG A 274 6.96 -2.55 -23.41
CA ARG A 274 6.12 -3.76 -23.52
C ARG A 274 4.64 -3.46 -23.22
N GLU A 275 4.39 -2.68 -22.18
CA GLU A 275 3.05 -2.25 -21.78
C GLU A 275 2.44 -1.30 -22.82
N ALA A 276 3.25 -0.44 -23.44
CA ALA A 276 2.82 0.40 -24.55
C ALA A 276 2.30 -0.43 -25.74
N ILE A 277 3.09 -1.43 -26.17
CA ILE A 277 2.70 -2.36 -27.24
C ILE A 277 1.38 -3.05 -26.91
N HIS A 278 1.20 -3.49 -25.66
CA HIS A 278 -0.04 -4.12 -25.23
C HIS A 278 -1.25 -3.17 -25.31
N ALA A 279 -1.09 -1.91 -24.89
CA ALA A 279 -2.14 -0.90 -24.97
C ALA A 279 -2.53 -0.59 -26.42
N PHE A 280 -1.56 -0.44 -27.32
CA PHE A 280 -1.83 -0.23 -28.74
C PHE A 280 -2.53 -1.42 -29.40
N ARG A 281 -2.19 -2.66 -29.03
CA ARG A 281 -2.95 -3.83 -29.50
C ARG A 281 -4.40 -3.79 -29.04
N GLY A 282 -4.63 -3.35 -27.80
CA GLY A 282 -5.98 -3.13 -27.29
C GLY A 282 -6.78 -2.15 -28.15
N ALA A 283 -6.17 -1.04 -28.58
CA ALA A 283 -6.80 -0.10 -29.50
C ALA A 283 -7.17 -0.75 -30.85
N VAL A 284 -6.24 -1.48 -31.47
CA VAL A 284 -6.49 -2.14 -32.76
C VAL A 284 -7.61 -3.18 -32.67
N GLN A 285 -7.70 -3.89 -31.54
CA GLN A 285 -8.64 -4.99 -31.37
C GLN A 285 -10.03 -4.56 -30.92
N TYR A 286 -10.13 -3.57 -30.05
CA TYR A 286 -11.38 -3.26 -29.33
C TYR A 286 -11.98 -1.89 -29.65
N ALA A 287 -11.21 -0.95 -30.21
CA ALA A 287 -11.72 0.39 -30.49
C ALA A 287 -12.86 0.37 -31.53
N ASP A 288 -13.92 1.13 -31.29
CA ASP A 288 -15.00 1.31 -32.28
C ASP A 288 -14.63 2.34 -33.37
N ASP A 289 -13.60 3.16 -33.15
CA ASP A 289 -13.18 4.20 -34.10
C ASP A 289 -11.94 3.81 -34.92
N GLN A 290 -12.06 3.95 -36.24
CA GLN A 290 -10.99 3.63 -37.19
C GLN A 290 -9.73 4.50 -36.98
N LYS A 291 -9.91 5.74 -36.48
CA LYS A 291 -8.81 6.67 -36.23
C LYS A 291 -7.85 6.13 -35.16
N SER A 292 -8.37 5.69 -34.02
CA SER A 292 -7.55 5.14 -32.93
C SER A 292 -6.91 3.81 -33.32
N GLN A 293 -7.59 2.99 -34.12
CA GLN A 293 -7.02 1.77 -34.69
C GLN A 293 -5.82 2.08 -35.60
N GLN A 294 -5.96 3.05 -36.52
CA GLN A 294 -4.88 3.47 -37.42
C GLN A 294 -3.69 4.07 -36.66
N GLU A 295 -3.96 4.96 -35.69
CA GLU A 295 -2.91 5.56 -34.86
C GLU A 295 -2.15 4.48 -34.07
N ALA A 296 -2.87 3.56 -33.43
CA ALA A 296 -2.24 2.45 -32.71
C ALA A 296 -1.40 1.55 -33.63
N TRP A 297 -1.89 1.29 -34.85
CA TRP A 297 -1.16 0.50 -35.85
C TRP A 297 0.13 1.20 -36.28
N TYR A 298 0.08 2.52 -36.49
CA TYR A 298 1.26 3.34 -36.80
C TYR A 298 2.29 3.29 -35.67
N GLN A 299 1.88 3.48 -34.42
CA GLN A 299 2.75 3.41 -33.25
C GLN A 299 3.37 2.01 -33.08
N LEU A 300 2.60 0.94 -33.32
CA LEU A 300 3.10 -0.44 -33.30
C LEU A 300 4.16 -0.68 -34.38
N HIS A 301 3.94 -0.16 -35.59
CA HIS A 301 4.90 -0.30 -36.69
C HIS A 301 6.24 0.38 -36.35
N GLN A 302 6.22 1.61 -35.84
CA GLN A 302 7.42 2.32 -35.38
C GLN A 302 8.15 1.56 -34.27
N LEU A 303 7.41 0.96 -33.34
CA LEU A 303 8.01 0.16 -32.25
C LEU A 303 8.56 -1.18 -32.74
N SER A 304 8.14 -1.65 -33.92
CA SER A 304 8.53 -2.93 -34.50
C SER A 304 9.83 -2.89 -35.29
N GLU A 305 10.14 -1.77 -35.93
CA GLU A 305 11.39 -1.58 -36.69
C GLU A 305 12.65 -1.58 -35.79
N VAL A 306 12.47 -1.48 -34.47
CA VAL A 306 13.58 -1.33 -33.50
C VAL A 306 13.78 -2.59 -32.63
N SER A 307 12.94 -3.64 -32.73
CA SER A 307 13.00 -4.78 -31.79
C SER A 307 12.40 -6.10 -32.32
N PRO A 308 13.14 -7.25 -32.24
CA PRO A 308 12.67 -8.57 -32.72
C PRO A 308 11.37 -9.08 -32.08
N VAL A 309 11.07 -8.67 -30.84
CA VAL A 309 9.84 -9.04 -30.09
C VAL A 309 8.55 -8.57 -30.77
N ALA A 310 8.64 -7.57 -31.66
CA ALA A 310 7.49 -7.02 -32.35
C ALA A 310 7.16 -7.76 -33.66
N GLN A 311 8.16 -8.34 -34.35
CA GLN A 311 7.96 -9.18 -35.54
C GLN A 311 7.19 -10.46 -35.18
N ASP A 312 7.62 -11.15 -34.12
CA ASP A 312 6.96 -12.36 -33.59
C ASP A 312 5.48 -12.13 -33.25
N ALA A 313 5.12 -10.90 -32.90
CA ALA A 313 3.78 -10.58 -32.47
C ALA A 313 2.90 -9.95 -33.57
N ALA A 314 3.50 -9.41 -34.62
CA ALA A 314 2.81 -9.06 -35.86
C ALA A 314 2.44 -10.34 -36.65
N ASP A 315 3.33 -11.33 -36.69
CA ASP A 315 3.09 -12.62 -37.36
C ASP A 315 2.03 -13.48 -36.64
N ASN A 316 1.92 -13.35 -35.31
CA ASN A 316 0.94 -14.07 -34.49
C ASN A 316 -0.41 -13.34 -34.33
N LEU A 317 -0.61 -12.18 -34.97
CA LEU A 317 -1.87 -11.41 -34.87
C LEU A 317 -3.09 -12.21 -35.40
N SER A 318 -2.87 -13.07 -36.40
CA SER A 318 -3.89 -13.96 -36.96
C SER A 318 -4.27 -15.13 -36.03
N LYS A 319 -3.37 -15.55 -35.14
CA LYS A 319 -3.59 -16.64 -34.17
C LYS A 319 -4.12 -16.16 -32.82
N LEU A 320 -3.95 -14.87 -32.52
CA LEU A 320 -4.37 -14.24 -31.26
C LEU A 320 -5.83 -13.75 -31.24
N GLY A 321 -6.63 -14.08 -32.26
CA GLY A 321 -8.06 -13.74 -32.37
C GLY A 321 -8.98 -14.32 -31.28
N ALA A 322 -8.45 -14.83 -30.17
CA ALA A 322 -9.24 -15.44 -29.10
C ALA A 322 -8.66 -15.34 -27.69
N LEU A 323 -7.64 -14.49 -27.43
CA LEU A 323 -7.29 -14.18 -26.04
C LEU A 323 -7.96 -12.86 -25.63
N PRO A 324 -9.06 -12.87 -24.86
CA PRO A 324 -9.55 -11.66 -24.19
C PRO A 324 -8.41 -11.07 -23.37
N TRP A 325 -8.40 -9.74 -23.16
CA TRP A 325 -7.54 -9.06 -22.17
C TRP A 325 -7.37 -9.95 -20.95
N THR A 326 -6.21 -10.60 -20.80
CA THR A 326 -5.98 -11.42 -19.63
C THR A 326 -5.55 -10.46 -18.53
N ASP A 327 -6.40 -10.36 -17.50
CA ASP A 327 -6.11 -9.78 -16.20
C ASP A 327 -4.84 -10.42 -15.60
N THR A 328 -3.66 -10.05 -16.12
CA THR A 328 -2.42 -10.46 -15.49
C THR A 328 -2.30 -9.65 -14.20
N LYS A 329 -2.64 -10.32 -13.09
CA LYS A 329 -2.55 -9.78 -11.73
C LYS A 329 -1.20 -9.06 -11.57
N PRO A 330 -1.16 -7.73 -11.37
CA PRO A 330 0.11 -7.00 -11.29
C PRO A 330 0.88 -7.55 -10.10
N ARG A 331 2.08 -8.09 -10.32
CA ARG A 331 2.85 -8.74 -9.25
C ARG A 331 3.68 -7.69 -8.50
N PRO A 332 3.58 -7.62 -7.16
CA PRO A 332 4.49 -6.81 -6.36
C PRO A 332 5.93 -7.31 -6.54
N ASN A 333 6.90 -6.40 -6.51
CA ASN A 333 8.32 -6.77 -6.56
C ASN A 333 8.80 -7.19 -5.15
N TRP A 334 8.43 -8.40 -4.75
CA TRP A 334 8.74 -8.98 -3.43
C TRP A 334 10.24 -9.02 -3.13
N LEU A 335 11.08 -9.23 -4.15
CA LEU A 335 12.53 -9.24 -4.00
C LEU A 335 13.06 -7.86 -3.59
N SER A 336 12.62 -6.80 -4.29
CA SER A 336 12.99 -5.44 -3.91
C SER A 336 12.48 -5.06 -2.52
N LEU A 337 11.31 -5.59 -2.14
CA LEU A 337 10.77 -5.42 -0.80
C LEU A 337 11.71 -6.10 0.23
N GLY A 338 12.06 -7.37 0.04
CA GLY A 338 12.96 -8.08 0.93
C GLY A 338 14.33 -7.40 1.09
N ILE A 339 14.94 -6.95 -0.01
CA ILE A 339 16.23 -6.25 0.00
C ILE A 339 16.13 -4.92 0.76
N ASN A 340 15.09 -4.13 0.51
CA ASN A 340 14.88 -2.85 1.21
C ASN A 340 14.63 -3.07 2.71
N LEU A 341 13.96 -4.16 3.11
CA LEU A 341 13.76 -4.49 4.52
C LEU A 341 15.09 -4.80 5.18
N GLY A 342 15.91 -5.64 4.54
CA GLY A 342 17.24 -5.98 5.02
C GLY A 342 18.12 -4.74 5.18
N LEU A 343 18.16 -3.86 4.17
CA LEU A 343 18.91 -2.60 4.24
C LEU A 343 18.39 -1.67 5.34
N LEU A 344 17.09 -1.63 5.58
CA LEU A 344 16.51 -0.78 6.60
C LEU A 344 16.78 -1.30 8.02
N LEU A 345 16.76 -2.62 8.21
CA LEU A 345 17.16 -3.27 9.47
C LEU A 345 18.67 -3.13 9.75
N ILE A 346 19.51 -3.24 8.72
CA ILE A 346 20.95 -3.03 8.85
C ILE A 346 21.24 -1.54 9.11
N GLY A 347 20.61 -0.65 8.35
CA GLY A 347 20.77 0.79 8.48
C GLY A 347 20.29 1.30 9.84
N SER A 348 19.17 0.78 10.36
CA SER A 348 18.71 1.11 11.71
C SER A 348 19.71 0.64 12.76
N ALA A 349 20.26 -0.58 12.64
CA ALA A 349 21.29 -1.09 13.56
C ALA A 349 22.59 -0.25 13.52
N VAL A 350 23.05 0.16 12.34
CA VAL A 350 24.28 0.97 12.17
C VAL A 350 24.10 2.39 12.69
N MET A 351 23.02 3.08 12.29
CA MET A 351 22.68 4.41 12.83
C MET A 351 22.60 4.37 14.35
N TYR A 352 22.06 3.29 14.91
CA TYR A 352 21.96 3.11 16.36
C TYR A 352 23.30 2.93 17.04
N GLY A 353 24.17 2.09 16.50
CA GLY A 353 25.54 1.94 17.00
C GLY A 353 26.24 3.29 17.08
N TYR A 354 26.09 4.14 16.06
CA TYR A 354 26.64 5.50 16.03
C TYR A 354 25.98 6.46 17.04
N LEU A 355 24.65 6.43 17.16
CA LEU A 355 23.93 7.30 18.09
C LEU A 355 24.33 7.00 19.53
N VAL A 356 24.48 5.72 19.85
CA VAL A 356 24.86 5.23 21.17
C VAL A 356 26.32 5.56 21.47
N THR A 357 27.25 5.28 20.55
CA THR A 357 28.67 5.61 20.77
C THR A 357 28.88 7.11 20.90
N SER A 358 28.20 7.92 20.09
CA SER A 358 28.28 9.39 20.16
C SER A 358 27.67 9.94 21.45
N LEU A 359 26.60 9.31 21.96
CA LEU A 359 25.98 9.71 23.23
C LEU A 359 26.85 9.32 24.43
N ILE A 360 27.48 8.15 24.40
CA ILE A 360 28.46 7.71 25.42
C ILE A 360 29.66 8.66 25.45
N GLU A 361 30.16 9.10 24.30
CA GLU A 361 31.23 10.11 24.20
C GLU A 361 30.78 11.45 24.79
N LEU A 362 29.56 11.90 24.48
CA LEU A 362 28.99 13.16 24.98
C LEU A 362 28.74 13.15 26.49
N LEU A 363 28.40 11.99 27.08
CA LEU A 363 28.19 11.86 28.53
C LEU A 363 29.50 11.74 29.32
N LYS A 364 30.64 11.49 28.65
CA LYS A 364 31.97 11.47 29.28
C LYS A 364 32.64 12.85 29.31
N THR A 365 32.16 13.79 28.51
CA THR A 365 32.56 15.21 28.49
C THR A 365 31.65 16.04 29.37
#